data_AF-A0A918M1F1-F1
#
_entry.id   AF-A0A918M1F1-F1
#
_cell.length_a   1.000
_cell.length_b   1.000
_cell.length_c   1.000
_cell.angle_alpha   90.00
_cell.angle_beta   90.00
_cell.angle_gamma   90.00
#
_symmetry.space_group_name_H-M   'P 1'
#
loop_
_entity.id
_entity.type
_entity.pdbx_description
1 polymer ?
#
loop_
_entity_poly.entity_id
_entity_poly.type
_entity_poly.pdbx_seq_one_letter_code
_entity_poly.pdbx_strand_id
1 'polypeptide(L)'
;MSDLHCLFCGVVVRGSREHVLTSWFLKRHNGQGPFTTEVDGEPVEYARGVVERDHLSRWMLPVCGKGEEQDVGRDCNGWLNTVFEQPAKTPVRAALDALEPIDGPAVSAFVRWSVKTLLLASHPDLVRSAPPQRDRSVWEFPHDWLPALRTTGNLPADLSLWLGIIGPSTGEESRVPDEQVLLPRIHHPHAAGGPGQAIDLGFGLPDERMAQFQLLSHPVMDISHPAEATGLVVKPWPQLPDRLDINVLPVLSREESRRIARTFVRGGTLIDLMPGQTWLPEGLLSPRIRIRLAPTPSPSLGRT
;
A
#
# COMPACT_ATOMS: atom_id res chain seq x y z
N MET A 1 16.83 -2.65 -26.62
CA MET A 1 16.21 -2.49 -25.28
C MET A 1 14.99 -1.63 -25.48
N SER A 2 13.83 -2.00 -24.95
CA SER A 2 12.66 -1.12 -24.97
C SER A 2 12.96 0.14 -24.16
N ASP A 3 12.53 1.30 -24.65
CA ASP A 3 12.63 2.54 -23.92
C ASP A 3 11.76 2.45 -22.65
N LEU A 4 12.30 2.89 -21.52
CA LEU A 4 11.55 3.00 -20.27
C LEU A 4 10.83 4.35 -20.25
N HIS A 5 9.58 4.37 -19.82
CA HIS A 5 8.78 5.59 -19.69
C HIS A 5 8.51 5.90 -18.22
N CYS A 6 8.55 7.18 -17.87
CA CYS A 6 8.22 7.65 -16.54
C CYS A 6 6.76 7.39 -16.23
N LEU A 7 6.47 6.66 -15.15
CA LEU A 7 5.10 6.26 -14.79
C LEU A 7 4.16 7.43 -14.48
N PHE A 8 4.71 8.60 -14.16
CA PHE A 8 3.91 9.77 -13.77
C PHE A 8 3.62 10.72 -14.94
N CYS A 9 4.44 10.69 -16.00
CA CYS A 9 4.31 11.70 -17.06
C CYS A 9 4.63 11.21 -18.48
N GLY A 10 4.99 9.93 -18.64
CA GLY A 10 5.19 9.27 -19.94
C GLY A 10 6.51 9.59 -20.65
N VAL A 11 7.32 10.52 -20.14
CA VAL A 11 8.60 10.88 -20.77
C VAL A 11 9.59 9.70 -20.74
N VAL A 12 10.44 9.59 -21.75
CA VAL A 12 11.47 8.54 -21.82
C VAL A 12 12.53 8.76 -20.73
N VAL A 13 12.91 7.69 -20.03
CA VAL A 13 13.83 7.70 -18.89
C VAL A 13 15.10 6.93 -19.27
N ARG A 14 16.28 7.55 -19.09
CA ARG A 14 17.57 6.95 -19.49
C ARG A 14 18.25 6.30 -18.29
N GLY A 15 17.71 5.16 -17.87
CA GLY A 15 18.31 4.34 -16.81
C GLY A 15 18.13 4.89 -15.39
N SER A 16 17.57 6.10 -15.22
CA SER A 16 17.11 6.56 -13.92
C SER A 16 15.96 5.69 -13.43
N ARG A 17 16.03 5.27 -12.18
CA ARG A 17 14.94 4.59 -11.49
C ARG A 17 14.84 5.18 -10.10
N GLU A 18 13.62 5.38 -9.63
CA GLU A 18 13.37 5.89 -8.29
C GLU A 18 13.08 4.76 -7.32
N HIS A 19 13.51 4.92 -6.08
CA HIS A 19 13.20 3.97 -5.03
C HIS A 19 11.74 4.14 -4.56
N VAL A 20 10.98 3.05 -4.52
CA VAL A 20 9.65 3.06 -3.89
C VAL A 20 9.75 3.42 -2.41
N LEU A 21 10.71 2.79 -1.72
CA LEU A 21 11.10 3.13 -0.36
C LEU A 21 12.26 4.13 -0.39
N THR A 22 12.07 5.27 0.25
CA THR A 22 13.04 6.37 0.23
C THR A 22 14.41 5.94 0.73
N SER A 23 15.48 6.58 0.25
CA SER A 23 16.84 6.25 0.68
C SER A 23 17.06 6.41 2.19
N TRP A 24 16.42 7.39 2.83
CA TRP A 24 16.51 7.59 4.28
C TRP A 24 15.78 6.49 5.05
N PHE A 25 14.69 5.94 4.49
CA PHE A 25 13.98 4.82 5.08
C PHE A 25 14.75 3.51 4.89
N LEU A 26 15.29 3.25 3.69
CA LEU A 26 16.13 2.09 3.44
C LEU A 26 17.37 2.07 4.35
N LYS A 27 17.99 3.23 4.61
CA LYS A 27 19.12 3.36 5.53
C LYS A 27 18.82 2.89 6.95
N ARG A 28 17.57 2.97 7.41
CA ARG A 28 17.13 2.38 8.70
C ARG A 28 17.44 0.89 8.78
N HIS A 29 17.34 0.19 7.66
CA HIS A 29 17.44 -1.28 7.59
C HIS A 29 18.78 -1.76 7.00
N ASN A 30 19.69 -0.86 6.64
CA ASN A 30 21.04 -1.25 6.20
C ASN A 30 21.81 -1.85 7.40
N GLY A 31 21.96 -3.18 7.42
CA GLY A 31 22.59 -3.95 8.49
C GLY A 31 21.63 -4.49 9.56
N GLN A 32 20.32 -4.21 9.42
CA GLN A 32 19.27 -4.52 10.40
C GLN A 32 17.97 -5.00 9.71
N GLY A 33 18.08 -5.79 8.64
CA GLY A 33 16.93 -6.56 8.16
C GLY A 33 16.40 -7.45 9.30
N PRO A 34 15.08 -7.51 9.57
CA PRO A 34 14.54 -8.15 10.76
C PRO A 34 14.52 -9.69 10.71
N PHE A 35 15.08 -10.32 9.68
CA PHE A 35 15.07 -11.77 9.55
C PHE A 35 16.46 -12.29 9.21
N THR A 36 17.01 -13.09 10.11
CA THR A 36 17.76 -14.28 9.75
C THR A 36 16.76 -15.26 9.16
N THR A 37 16.95 -15.69 7.92
CA THR A 37 16.22 -16.88 7.44
C THR A 37 16.65 -18.02 8.35
N GLU A 38 15.74 -18.71 9.03
CA GLU A 38 16.06 -19.91 9.82
C GLU A 38 15.56 -21.15 9.07
N VAL A 39 16.37 -22.21 9.04
CA VAL A 39 15.95 -23.56 8.63
C VAL A 39 16.16 -24.44 9.86
N ASP A 40 15.08 -25.04 10.35
CA ASP A 40 15.05 -25.85 11.57
C ASP A 40 15.51 -25.13 12.86
N GLY A 41 15.26 -23.82 12.95
CA GLY A 41 15.61 -23.00 14.12
C GLY A 41 17.05 -22.50 14.15
N GLU A 42 17.83 -22.77 13.10
CA GLU A 42 19.19 -22.27 12.92
C GLU A 42 19.25 -21.23 11.80
N PRO A 43 19.93 -20.09 11.99
CA PRO A 43 20.08 -19.09 10.94
C PRO A 43 20.84 -19.65 9.72
N VAL A 44 20.29 -19.42 8.53
CA VAL A 44 20.86 -19.82 7.24
C VAL A 44 22.12 -19.02 6.98
N GLU A 45 23.26 -19.69 7.15
CA GLU A 45 24.57 -19.20 6.72
C GLU A 45 24.82 -19.64 5.26
N TYR A 46 25.01 -18.67 4.35
CA TYR A 46 25.63 -18.97 3.05
C TYR A 46 27.16 -18.99 3.18
N ALA A 47 27.84 -19.63 2.21
CA ALA A 47 29.21 -20.16 2.18
C ALA A 47 30.40 -19.25 2.61
N ARG A 48 30.17 -18.10 3.25
CA ARG A 48 31.19 -17.20 3.79
C ARG A 48 31.03 -16.85 5.27
N GLY A 49 30.15 -17.54 6.01
CA GLY A 49 29.97 -17.31 7.46
C GLY A 49 29.45 -15.92 7.80
N VAL A 50 28.83 -15.24 6.83
CA VAL A 50 28.13 -13.98 7.03
C VAL A 50 26.64 -14.28 6.99
N VAL A 51 25.98 -14.10 8.13
CA VAL A 51 24.54 -14.01 8.23
C VAL A 51 24.09 -12.79 7.42
N GLU A 52 23.64 -13.01 6.17
CA GLU A 52 23.04 -11.93 5.39
C GLU A 52 21.66 -11.66 5.98
N ARG A 53 21.58 -10.62 6.82
CA ARG A 53 20.29 -10.07 7.27
C ARG A 53 19.61 -9.49 6.05
N ASP A 54 18.44 -10.01 5.72
CA ASP A 54 17.72 -9.71 4.48
C ASP A 54 17.60 -8.19 4.31
N HIS A 55 18.45 -7.61 3.45
CA HIS A 55 18.37 -6.20 3.13
C HIS A 55 16.98 -5.95 2.55
N LEU A 56 16.27 -4.91 3.02
CA LEU A 56 15.04 -4.50 2.35
C LEU A 56 15.33 -4.37 0.85
N SER A 57 14.72 -5.26 0.07
CA SER A 57 14.96 -5.34 -1.36
C SER A 57 14.75 -3.96 -1.97
N ARG A 58 15.72 -3.49 -2.77
CA ARG A 58 15.56 -2.21 -3.44
C ARG A 58 14.49 -2.38 -4.50
N TRP A 59 13.44 -1.58 -4.36
CA TRP A 59 12.28 -1.56 -5.24
C TRP A 59 12.35 -0.31 -6.09
N MET A 60 12.43 -0.50 -7.40
CA MET A 60 12.78 0.53 -8.35
C MET A 60 11.68 0.68 -9.40
N LEU A 61 11.27 1.92 -9.69
CA LEU A 61 10.32 2.23 -10.76
C LEU A 61 10.95 3.22 -11.75
N PRO A 62 10.58 3.18 -13.05
CA PRO A 62 11.01 4.19 -14.01
C PRO A 62 10.34 5.53 -13.69
N VAL A 63 11.10 6.49 -13.17
CA VAL A 63 10.62 7.82 -12.81
C VAL A 63 11.65 8.85 -13.26
N CYS A 64 11.17 9.89 -13.93
CA CYS A 64 12.06 10.92 -14.44
C CYS A 64 12.62 11.82 -13.33
N GLY A 65 13.91 12.15 -13.43
CA GLY A 65 14.60 13.13 -12.58
C GLY A 65 14.90 14.44 -13.30
N LYS A 66 15.60 15.36 -12.62
CA LYS A 66 16.10 16.60 -13.23
C LYS A 66 17.01 16.30 -14.42
N GLY A 67 16.71 16.90 -15.56
CA GLY A 67 17.60 16.90 -16.74
C GLY A 67 17.45 15.72 -17.69
N GLU A 68 16.43 14.86 -17.52
CA GLU A 68 16.15 13.77 -18.46
C GLU A 68 15.36 14.19 -19.71
N GLU A 69 14.98 15.46 -19.80
CA GLU A 69 14.24 16.03 -20.94
C GLU A 69 15.07 17.14 -21.62
N GLN A 70 15.08 17.16 -22.96
CA GLN A 70 15.59 18.30 -23.74
C GLN A 70 14.59 19.47 -23.74
N ASP A 71 13.30 19.19 -23.52
CA ASP A 71 12.22 20.16 -23.36
C ASP A 71 11.79 20.25 -21.90
N VAL A 72 12.48 21.10 -21.13
CA VAL A 72 12.03 21.73 -19.87
C VAL A 72 11.16 20.88 -18.89
N GLY A 73 11.82 20.32 -17.89
CA GLY A 73 11.44 20.62 -16.50
C GLY A 73 10.53 19.64 -15.74
N ARG A 74 10.24 18.43 -16.25
CA ARG A 74 9.50 17.44 -15.45
C ARG A 74 10.43 16.62 -14.54
N ASP A 75 10.55 17.06 -13.29
CA ASP A 75 11.25 16.33 -12.22
C ASP A 75 10.21 15.57 -11.35
N CYS A 76 9.73 14.41 -11.83
CA CYS A 76 8.75 13.62 -11.09
C CYS A 76 9.35 13.03 -9.81
N ASN A 77 10.63 12.68 -9.83
CA ASN A 77 11.34 12.23 -8.64
C ASN A 77 11.43 13.32 -7.58
N GLY A 78 11.93 14.51 -7.94
CA GLY A 78 12.00 15.65 -7.00
C GLY A 78 10.62 16.07 -6.49
N TRP A 79 9.58 15.94 -7.32
CA TRP A 79 8.20 16.14 -6.89
C TRP A 79 7.75 15.10 -5.86
N LEU A 80 7.99 13.80 -6.07
CA LEU A 80 7.68 12.75 -5.07
C LEU A 80 8.37 13.05 -3.73
N ASN A 81 9.65 13.38 -3.79
CA ASN A 81 10.42 13.73 -2.61
C ASN A 81 9.83 14.93 -1.87
N THR A 82 9.44 15.97 -2.60
CA THR A 82 8.89 17.21 -2.01
C THR A 82 7.49 17.00 -1.43
N VAL A 83 6.63 16.26 -2.11
CA VAL A 83 5.21 16.13 -1.74
C VAL A 83 4.96 15.02 -0.71
N PHE A 84 5.71 13.92 -0.77
CA PHE A 84 5.46 12.74 0.08
C PHE A 84 6.60 12.45 1.04
N GLU A 85 7.85 12.54 0.60
CA GLU A 85 8.96 11.94 1.36
C GLU A 85 9.54 12.86 2.42
N GLN A 86 9.87 14.11 2.08
CA GLN A 86 10.40 15.07 3.05
C GLN A 86 9.38 15.37 4.15
N PRO A 87 8.09 15.63 3.85
CA PRO A 87 7.11 15.87 4.91
C PRO A 87 6.95 14.67 5.86
N ALA A 88 7.08 13.44 5.33
CA ALA A 88 6.87 12.22 6.12
C ALA A 88 8.11 11.75 6.88
N LYS A 89 9.30 12.24 6.56
CA LYS A 89 10.55 11.74 7.16
C LYS A 89 10.55 11.80 8.69
N THR A 90 10.19 12.93 9.28
CA THR A 90 10.15 13.07 10.74
C THR A 90 8.98 12.27 11.36
N PRO A 91 7.74 12.38 10.85
CA PRO A 91 6.63 11.56 11.35
C PRO A 91 6.85 10.05 11.28
N VAL A 92 7.45 9.53 10.20
CA VAL A 92 7.77 8.11 10.05
C VAL A 92 8.79 7.67 11.09
N ARG A 93 9.81 8.49 11.36
CA ARG A 93 10.80 8.19 12.41
C ARG A 93 10.18 8.22 13.80
N ALA A 94 9.36 9.24 14.10
CA ALA A 94 8.64 9.31 15.36
C ALA A 94 7.78 8.05 15.56
N ALA A 95 6.89 7.74 14.61
CA ALA A 95 5.95 6.65 14.73
C ALA A 95 6.61 5.25 14.70
N LEU A 96 7.59 5.02 13.82
CA LEU A 96 8.14 3.69 13.59
C LEU A 96 9.52 3.44 14.23
N ASP A 97 10.33 4.47 14.50
CA ASP A 97 11.68 4.31 15.08
C ASP A 97 11.71 4.67 16.56
N ALA A 98 11.03 5.76 16.95
CA ALA A 98 10.96 6.20 18.34
C ALA A 98 9.73 5.63 19.07
N LEU A 99 8.79 5.05 18.32
CA LEU A 99 7.48 4.62 18.83
C LEU A 99 6.75 5.76 19.57
N GLU A 100 6.90 6.99 19.08
CA GLU A 100 6.26 8.17 19.62
C GLU A 100 4.91 8.41 18.92
N PRO A 101 3.89 8.88 19.66
CA PRO A 101 2.64 9.33 19.06
C PRO A 101 2.89 10.52 18.13
N ILE A 102 2.13 10.58 17.04
CA ILE A 102 2.13 11.71 16.09
C ILE A 102 0.74 12.33 16.00
N ASP A 103 0.67 13.65 15.81
CA ASP A 103 -0.58 14.41 15.82
C ASP A 103 -0.74 15.31 14.57
N GLY A 104 -1.98 15.61 14.20
CA GLY A 104 -2.37 16.61 13.21
C GLY A 104 -1.65 16.46 11.85
N PRO A 105 -0.93 17.49 11.35
CA PRO A 105 -0.23 17.42 10.07
C PRO A 105 0.78 16.27 9.96
N ALA A 106 1.36 15.82 11.08
CA ALA A 106 2.29 14.70 11.09
C ALA A 106 1.60 13.38 10.73
N VAL A 107 0.37 13.17 11.22
CA VAL A 107 -0.46 12.02 10.83
C VAL A 107 -0.73 12.05 9.33
N SER A 108 -1.14 13.21 8.80
CA SER A 108 -1.40 13.36 7.37
C SER A 108 -0.18 13.00 6.51
N ALA A 109 0.99 13.53 6.86
CA ALA A 109 2.23 13.24 6.15
C ALA A 109 2.62 11.76 6.21
N PHE A 110 2.54 11.14 7.39
CA PHE A 110 2.78 9.71 7.59
C PHE A 110 1.85 8.84 6.74
N VAL A 111 0.54 9.07 6.84
CA VAL A 111 -0.47 8.30 6.12
C VAL A 111 -0.32 8.45 4.61
N ARG A 112 -0.13 9.68 4.12
CA ARG A 112 0.06 9.93 2.68
C ARG A 112 1.31 9.24 2.14
N TRP A 113 2.40 9.23 2.91
CA TRP A 113 3.61 8.48 2.55
C TRP A 113 3.37 6.98 2.52
N SER A 114 2.64 6.42 3.50
CA SER A 114 2.30 5.00 3.52
C SER A 114 1.46 4.61 2.31
N VAL A 115 0.39 5.37 2.00
CA VAL A 115 -0.44 5.13 0.81
C VAL A 115 0.41 5.20 -0.47
N LYS A 116 1.22 6.26 -0.65
CA LYS A 116 2.14 6.40 -1.79
C LYS A 116 3.08 5.19 -1.91
N THR A 117 3.65 4.76 -0.79
CA THR A 117 4.62 3.66 -0.77
C THR A 117 3.96 2.35 -1.17
N LEU A 118 2.81 2.00 -0.59
CA LEU A 118 2.09 0.77 -0.94
C LEU A 118 1.57 0.82 -2.39
N LEU A 119 1.12 1.99 -2.85
CA LEU A 119 0.67 2.19 -4.22
C LEU A 119 1.80 2.00 -5.24
N LEU A 120 2.99 2.53 -4.98
CA LEU A 120 4.13 2.32 -5.87
C LEU A 120 4.67 0.88 -5.77
N ALA A 121 4.62 0.27 -4.58
CA ALA A 121 5.04 -1.10 -4.35
C ALA A 121 4.16 -2.16 -5.05
N SER A 122 3.03 -1.74 -5.60
CA SER A 122 2.14 -2.60 -6.35
C SER A 122 2.15 -2.42 -7.86
N HIS A 123 2.85 -1.40 -8.35
CA HIS A 123 2.90 -1.12 -9.77
C HIS A 123 3.52 -2.31 -10.55
N PRO A 124 2.97 -2.72 -11.71
CA PRO A 124 3.48 -3.86 -12.47
C PRO A 124 4.93 -3.69 -12.94
N ASP A 125 5.35 -2.46 -13.25
CA ASP A 125 6.72 -2.16 -13.67
C ASP A 125 7.75 -2.09 -12.51
N LEU A 126 7.37 -2.49 -11.30
CA LEU A 126 8.26 -2.54 -10.15
C LEU A 126 9.38 -3.55 -10.37
N VAL A 127 10.63 -3.08 -10.42
CA VAL A 127 11.81 -3.94 -10.48
C VAL A 127 12.40 -4.12 -9.10
N ARG A 128 12.76 -5.36 -8.75
CA ARG A 128 13.41 -5.71 -7.48
C ARG A 128 14.86 -6.09 -7.72
N SER A 129 15.74 -5.73 -6.78
CA SER A 129 17.15 -6.11 -6.82
C SER A 129 17.42 -7.58 -6.46
N ALA A 130 16.49 -8.26 -5.80
CA ALA A 130 16.58 -9.66 -5.38
C ALA A 130 15.50 -10.52 -6.07
N PRO A 131 15.72 -11.84 -6.26
CA PRO A 131 14.78 -12.72 -6.95
C PRO A 131 13.39 -12.69 -6.27
N PRO A 132 12.31 -12.76 -7.07
CA PRO A 132 10.97 -12.48 -6.58
C PRO A 132 10.54 -13.52 -5.54
N GLN A 133 10.35 -13.09 -4.29
CA GLN A 133 9.53 -13.85 -3.35
C GLN A 133 8.05 -13.73 -3.76
N ARG A 134 7.53 -14.86 -4.23
CA ARG A 134 6.13 -15.22 -4.54
C ARG A 134 5.46 -14.47 -5.67
N ASP A 135 4.71 -15.26 -6.43
CA ASP A 135 3.76 -14.87 -7.46
C ASP A 135 2.76 -13.87 -6.86
N ARG A 136 2.96 -12.58 -7.13
CA ARG A 136 1.97 -11.57 -6.78
C ARG A 136 0.92 -11.60 -7.88
N SER A 137 -0.34 -11.76 -7.48
CA SER A 137 -1.47 -11.58 -8.39
C SER A 137 -1.31 -10.23 -9.08
N VAL A 138 -1.20 -10.25 -10.41
CA VAL A 138 -0.95 -9.07 -11.25
C VAL A 138 -1.94 -7.99 -10.84
N TRP A 139 -1.42 -6.90 -10.26
CA TRP A 139 -2.27 -5.77 -9.98
C TRP A 139 -2.60 -5.13 -11.34
N GLU A 140 -3.85 -5.23 -11.79
CA GLU A 140 -4.36 -4.42 -12.92
C GLU A 140 -4.38 -2.94 -12.49
N PHE A 141 -3.22 -2.30 -12.53
CA PHE A 141 -2.97 -0.98 -11.95
C PHE A 141 -3.60 0.08 -12.85
N PRO A 142 -4.52 0.93 -12.37
CA PRO A 142 -5.13 1.94 -13.22
C PRO A 142 -4.06 2.91 -13.75
N HIS A 143 -3.89 2.92 -15.07
CA HIS A 143 -2.80 3.66 -15.72
C HIS A 143 -2.89 5.19 -15.53
N ASP A 144 -4.07 5.71 -15.19
CA ASP A 144 -4.34 7.13 -14.98
C ASP A 144 -4.02 7.61 -13.56
N TRP A 145 -3.89 6.70 -12.58
CA TRP A 145 -3.69 7.08 -11.19
C TRP A 145 -2.40 7.85 -10.93
N LEU A 146 -1.26 7.37 -11.42
CA LEU A 146 0.03 8.06 -11.19
C LEU A 146 0.11 9.40 -11.93
N PRO A 147 -0.32 9.52 -13.20
CA PRO A 147 -0.46 10.82 -13.86
C PRO A 147 -1.42 11.79 -13.16
N ALA A 148 -2.58 11.31 -12.70
CA ALA A 148 -3.53 12.13 -11.95
C ALA A 148 -2.96 12.58 -10.61
N LEU A 149 -2.32 11.68 -9.88
CA LEU A 149 -1.60 11.95 -8.64
C LEU A 149 -0.50 13.01 -8.86
N ARG A 150 0.26 12.91 -9.94
CA ARG A 150 1.29 13.90 -10.30
C ARG A 150 0.71 15.28 -10.56
N THR A 151 -0.45 15.35 -11.20
CA THR A 151 -1.09 16.59 -11.62
C THR A 151 -1.80 17.28 -10.47
N THR A 152 -2.51 16.51 -9.65
CA THR A 152 -3.37 17.03 -8.58
C THR A 152 -2.69 17.06 -7.21
N GLY A 153 -1.65 16.25 -7.00
CA GLY A 153 -1.08 16.00 -5.68
C GLY A 153 -2.02 15.19 -4.76
N ASN A 154 -3.17 14.73 -5.23
CA ASN A 154 -4.17 14.05 -4.43
C ASN A 154 -4.09 12.54 -4.62
N LEU A 155 -4.11 11.81 -3.51
CA LEU A 155 -4.23 10.36 -3.52
C LEU A 155 -5.64 9.96 -3.99
N PRO A 156 -5.77 8.85 -4.71
CA PRO A 156 -7.08 8.34 -5.11
C PRO A 156 -8.01 8.15 -3.89
N ALA A 157 -9.24 8.66 -3.99
CA ALA A 157 -10.21 8.65 -2.89
C ALA A 157 -10.82 7.25 -2.64
N ASP A 158 -10.66 6.36 -3.61
CA ASP A 158 -11.06 4.95 -3.60
C ASP A 158 -10.03 4.02 -2.96
N LEU A 159 -9.01 4.58 -2.31
CA LEU A 159 -8.07 3.83 -1.51
C LEU A 159 -8.52 3.77 -0.05
N SER A 160 -8.32 2.62 0.58
CA SER A 160 -8.37 2.47 2.04
C SER A 160 -7.03 1.94 2.52
N LEU A 161 -6.48 2.56 3.57
CA LEU A 161 -5.30 2.06 4.26
C LEU A 161 -5.72 1.57 5.64
N TRP A 162 -5.32 0.35 6.00
CA TRP A 162 -5.38 -0.15 7.36
C TRP A 162 -3.97 -0.33 7.92
N LEU A 163 -3.85 -0.14 9.24
CA LEU A 163 -2.64 -0.32 10.02
C LEU A 163 -2.94 -1.22 11.23
N GLY A 164 -2.15 -2.28 11.38
CA GLY A 164 -2.14 -3.16 12.55
C GLY A 164 -0.73 -3.44 13.03
N ILE A 165 -0.58 -3.90 14.27
CA ILE A 165 0.73 -4.21 14.88
C ILE A 165 0.81 -5.70 15.13
N ILE A 166 1.89 -6.34 14.72
CA ILE A 166 2.11 -7.79 14.88
C ILE A 166 3.23 -7.99 15.87
N GLY A 167 3.08 -8.96 16.77
CA GLY A 167 4.12 -9.30 17.75
C GLY A 167 4.68 -10.71 17.58
N PRO A 168 5.80 -11.03 18.23
CA PRO A 168 6.21 -12.40 18.48
C PRO A 168 5.09 -13.09 19.29
N SER A 169 4.56 -14.19 18.76
CA SER A 169 3.28 -14.78 19.17
C SER A 169 3.20 -15.11 20.66
N THR A 170 2.02 -14.88 21.27
CA THR A 170 1.49 -15.72 22.35
C THR A 170 0.38 -16.60 21.76
N GLY A 171 0.23 -17.84 22.25
CA GLY A 171 -0.65 -18.87 21.69
C GLY A 171 -2.15 -18.65 21.96
N GLU A 172 -2.64 -17.42 21.82
CA GLU A 172 -4.04 -17.07 22.06
C GLU A 172 -4.92 -17.39 20.83
N GLU A 173 -6.20 -17.64 21.11
CA GLU A 173 -7.23 -17.82 20.09
C GLU A 173 -7.41 -16.52 19.28
N SER A 174 -7.46 -16.64 17.95
CA SER A 174 -7.52 -15.48 17.06
C SER A 174 -8.81 -14.69 17.24
N ARG A 175 -8.69 -13.39 17.53
CA ARG A 175 -9.82 -12.45 17.64
C ARG A 175 -10.26 -11.89 16.30
N VAL A 176 -9.43 -12.03 15.26
CA VAL A 176 -9.80 -11.67 13.88
C VAL A 176 -10.78 -12.74 13.35
N PRO A 177 -12.01 -12.36 12.96
CA PRO A 177 -12.93 -13.29 12.30
C PRO A 177 -12.28 -13.92 11.08
N ASP A 178 -12.52 -15.21 10.84
CA ASP A 178 -12.10 -15.87 9.60
C ASP A 178 -13.09 -15.55 8.47
N GLU A 179 -13.21 -14.25 8.20
CA GLU A 179 -14.13 -13.69 7.23
C GLU A 179 -13.34 -13.22 6.01
N GLN A 180 -13.76 -13.67 4.83
CA GLN A 180 -13.18 -13.24 3.56
C GLN A 180 -14.15 -12.34 2.82
N VAL A 181 -13.64 -11.19 2.39
CA VAL A 181 -14.32 -10.22 1.55
C VAL A 181 -13.90 -10.49 0.10
N LEU A 182 -14.84 -10.99 -0.69
CA LEU A 182 -14.63 -11.18 -2.13
C LEU A 182 -14.68 -9.82 -2.84
N LEU A 183 -13.59 -9.48 -3.52
CA LEU A 183 -13.51 -8.28 -4.33
C LEU A 183 -14.07 -8.57 -5.72
N PRO A 184 -15.16 -7.90 -6.14
CA PRO A 184 -15.70 -8.09 -7.48
C PRO A 184 -14.74 -7.56 -8.54
N ARG A 185 -14.88 -8.10 -9.76
CA ARG A 185 -14.31 -7.47 -10.94
C ARG A 185 -15.24 -6.36 -11.40
N ILE A 186 -14.72 -5.14 -11.47
CA ILE A 186 -15.49 -3.97 -11.85
C ILE A 186 -15.25 -3.75 -13.34
N HIS A 187 -16.32 -3.56 -14.11
CA HIS A 187 -16.24 -3.14 -15.50
C HIS A 187 -16.80 -1.72 -15.63
N HIS A 188 -16.03 -0.79 -16.18
CA HIS A 188 -16.52 0.53 -16.55
C HIS A 188 -16.82 0.57 -18.06
N PRO A 189 -17.97 1.09 -18.52
CA PRO A 189 -18.27 1.16 -19.95
C PRO A 189 -17.32 2.07 -20.76
N HIS A 190 -16.66 3.01 -20.09
CA HIS A 190 -15.80 4.04 -20.69
C HIS A 190 -14.39 4.11 -20.10
N ALA A 191 -14.05 3.19 -19.20
CA ALA A 191 -12.72 3.05 -18.64
C ALA A 191 -12.38 1.56 -18.55
N ALA A 192 -11.10 1.23 -18.51
CA ALA A 192 -10.72 -0.12 -18.11
C ALA A 192 -11.16 -0.27 -16.64
N GLY A 193 -12.27 -0.96 -16.40
CA GLY A 193 -12.57 -1.44 -15.06
C GLY A 193 -11.51 -2.45 -14.62
N GLY A 194 -11.44 -2.75 -13.32
CA GLY A 194 -10.49 -3.72 -12.78
C GLY A 194 -11.02 -4.45 -11.55
N PRO A 195 -10.40 -5.57 -11.14
CA PRO A 195 -10.69 -6.20 -9.87
C PRO A 195 -10.36 -5.23 -8.73
N GLY A 196 -11.13 -5.29 -7.63
CA GLY A 196 -10.66 -4.72 -6.37
C GLY A 196 -9.35 -5.40 -5.95
N GLN A 197 -8.45 -4.65 -5.30
CA GLN A 197 -7.08 -5.12 -5.08
C GLN A 197 -6.53 -4.73 -3.74
N ALA A 198 -5.93 -5.70 -3.04
CA ALA A 198 -5.19 -5.47 -1.81
C ALA A 198 -3.68 -5.71 -2.01
N ILE A 199 -2.87 -4.93 -1.30
CA ILE A 199 -1.44 -5.18 -1.08
C ILE A 199 -1.12 -4.99 0.40
N ASP A 200 -0.25 -5.85 0.92
CA ASP A 200 0.26 -5.75 2.28
C ASP A 200 1.77 -5.45 2.28
N LEU A 201 2.19 -4.63 3.25
CA LEU A 201 3.59 -4.35 3.53
C LEU A 201 3.81 -4.23 5.03
N GLY A 202 4.87 -4.85 5.54
CA GLY A 202 5.27 -4.78 6.95
C GLY A 202 6.60 -4.09 7.14
N PHE A 203 6.73 -3.33 8.23
CA PHE A 203 7.99 -2.73 8.68
C PHE A 203 8.28 -3.13 10.13
N GLY A 204 9.46 -3.71 10.38
CA GLY A 204 9.89 -4.09 11.72
C GLY A 204 10.11 -2.86 12.61
N LEU A 205 9.64 -2.94 13.85
CA LEU A 205 9.76 -1.93 14.90
C LEU A 205 10.98 -2.26 15.82
N PRO A 206 11.47 -1.29 16.62
CA PRO A 206 12.62 -1.50 17.50
C PRO A 206 12.41 -2.55 18.60
N ASP A 207 11.17 -2.89 18.92
CA ASP A 207 10.77 -3.78 20.01
C ASP A 207 10.27 -5.15 19.50
N GLU A 208 10.82 -5.62 18.38
CA GLU A 208 10.51 -6.90 17.73
C GLU A 208 9.09 -7.03 17.16
N ARG A 209 8.23 -6.02 17.37
CA ARG A 209 6.93 -5.92 16.70
C ARG A 209 7.10 -5.53 15.23
N MET A 210 6.03 -5.63 14.47
CA MET A 210 5.96 -5.18 13.07
C MET A 210 4.70 -4.34 12.85
N ALA A 211 4.87 -3.17 12.25
CA ALA A 211 3.75 -2.40 11.72
C ALA A 211 3.34 -2.97 10.36
N GLN A 212 2.14 -3.53 10.25
CA GLN A 212 1.55 -4.05 9.02
C GLN A 212 0.59 -3.03 8.42
N PHE A 213 0.83 -2.70 7.16
CA PHE A 213 -0.01 -1.84 6.34
C PHE A 213 -0.72 -2.68 5.29
N GLN A 214 -2.01 -2.45 5.12
CA GLN A 214 -2.79 -3.05 4.05
C GLN A 214 -3.47 -1.93 3.26
N LEU A 215 -3.21 -1.86 1.96
CA LEU A 215 -3.83 -0.90 1.06
C LEU A 215 -4.81 -1.65 0.15
N LEU A 216 -6.06 -1.18 0.09
CA LEU A 216 -7.10 -1.69 -0.79
C LEU A 216 -7.54 -0.61 -1.78
N SER A 217 -7.72 -0.99 -3.05
CA SER A 217 -8.47 -0.25 -4.07
C SER A 217 -9.91 -0.76 -4.16
N HIS A 218 -10.87 0.14 -4.00
CA HIS A 218 -12.32 -0.16 -3.98
C HIS A 218 -13.16 0.98 -4.61
N PRO A 219 -12.99 1.31 -5.91
CA PRO A 219 -13.59 2.50 -6.57
C PRO A 219 -15.11 2.61 -6.55
N VAL A 220 -15.80 1.54 -6.17
CA VAL A 220 -17.22 1.39 -6.38
C VAL A 220 -17.95 0.86 -5.14
N MET A 221 -17.25 0.67 -4.03
CA MET A 221 -17.83 0.04 -2.86
C MET A 221 -17.23 0.59 -1.58
N ASP A 222 -18.05 0.74 -0.56
CA ASP A 222 -17.53 1.04 0.77
C ASP A 222 -17.22 -0.29 1.46
N ILE A 223 -15.92 -0.54 1.68
CA ILE A 223 -15.45 -1.73 2.41
C ILE A 223 -15.00 -1.34 3.82
N SER A 224 -15.55 -2.06 4.79
CA SER A 224 -15.07 -2.13 6.18
C SER A 224 -14.25 -3.39 6.37
N HIS A 225 -13.07 -3.28 6.97
CA HIS A 225 -12.26 -4.44 7.29
C HIS A 225 -12.84 -5.16 8.54
N PRO A 226 -13.01 -6.49 8.58
CA PRO A 226 -13.57 -7.19 9.74
C PRO A 226 -12.83 -6.89 11.05
N ALA A 227 -11.50 -6.84 10.99
CA ALA A 227 -10.64 -6.46 12.12
C ALA A 227 -10.75 -4.98 12.56
N GLU A 228 -11.29 -4.09 11.72
CA GLU A 228 -11.52 -2.68 12.10
C GLU A 228 -12.68 -2.60 13.11
N ALA A 229 -13.75 -3.38 12.88
CA ALA A 229 -14.92 -3.42 13.76
C ALA A 229 -14.60 -3.96 15.16
N THR A 230 -13.53 -4.75 15.30
CA THR A 230 -13.05 -5.27 16.59
C THR A 230 -11.93 -4.43 17.19
N GLY A 231 -11.56 -3.30 16.57
CA GLY A 231 -10.50 -2.41 17.04
C GLY A 231 -9.08 -2.97 16.93
N LEU A 232 -8.89 -4.07 16.19
CA LEU A 232 -7.60 -4.75 16.03
C LEU A 232 -6.70 -4.07 14.98
N VAL A 233 -7.31 -3.34 14.05
CA VAL A 233 -6.62 -2.46 13.10
C VAL A 233 -7.30 -1.09 13.10
N VAL A 234 -6.57 -0.06 12.70
CA VAL A 234 -7.12 1.28 12.45
C VAL A 234 -7.14 1.55 10.95
N LYS A 235 -8.11 2.35 10.50
CA LYS A 235 -8.26 2.78 9.10
C LYS A 235 -7.85 4.25 8.94
N PRO A 236 -6.55 4.58 8.87
CA PRO A 236 -6.10 5.97 8.81
C PRO A 236 -6.38 6.69 7.47
N TRP A 237 -6.79 5.98 6.42
CA TRP A 237 -7.17 6.58 5.14
C TRP A 237 -8.49 5.99 4.63
N PRO A 238 -9.44 6.81 4.11
CA PRO A 238 -9.30 8.24 3.79
C PRO A 238 -9.56 9.21 4.96
N GLN A 239 -10.04 8.72 6.10
CA GLN A 239 -10.35 9.55 7.28
C GLN A 239 -9.13 9.60 8.20
N LEU A 240 -8.41 10.72 8.19
CA LEU A 240 -7.22 10.90 9.01
C LEU A 240 -7.62 11.03 10.49
N PRO A 241 -7.02 10.25 11.41
CA PRO A 241 -7.20 10.51 12.83
C PRO A 241 -6.41 11.75 13.25
N ASP A 242 -6.89 12.46 14.28
CA ASP A 242 -6.16 13.62 14.84
C ASP A 242 -4.83 13.22 15.49
N ARG A 243 -4.76 11.98 15.99
CA ARG A 243 -3.60 11.39 16.63
C ARG A 243 -3.44 9.94 16.20
N LEU A 244 -2.20 9.54 15.93
CA LEU A 244 -1.84 8.14 15.70
C LEU A 244 -0.75 7.76 16.69
N ASP A 245 -1.04 6.76 17.51
CA ASP A 245 -0.10 6.16 18.45
C ASP A 245 -0.06 4.65 18.21
N ILE A 246 1.10 4.14 17.78
CA ILE A 246 1.28 2.73 17.44
C ILE A 246 1.36 1.86 18.70
N ASN A 247 1.75 2.41 19.86
CA ASN A 247 1.89 1.64 21.09
C ASN A 247 0.56 1.25 21.71
N VAL A 248 -0.51 2.00 21.43
CA VAL A 248 -1.84 1.71 21.96
C VAL A 248 -2.63 0.74 21.08
N LEU A 249 -2.14 0.44 19.87
CA LEU A 249 -2.80 -0.51 18.98
C LEU A 249 -2.64 -1.94 19.54
N PRO A 250 -3.72 -2.76 19.50
CA PRO A 250 -3.62 -4.16 19.88
C PRO A 250 -2.54 -4.88 19.07
N VAL A 251 -1.76 -5.72 19.77
CA VAL A 251 -0.77 -6.57 19.13
C VAL A 251 -1.48 -7.83 18.61
N LEU A 252 -1.27 -8.10 17.33
CA LEU A 252 -1.82 -9.21 16.58
C LEU A 252 -0.87 -10.40 16.67
N SER A 253 -1.45 -11.60 16.82
CA SER A 253 -0.70 -12.84 16.63
C SER A 253 -0.30 -13.02 15.17
N ARG A 254 0.64 -13.94 14.91
CA ARG A 254 1.01 -14.29 13.53
C ARG A 254 -0.17 -14.84 12.74
N GLU A 255 -1.10 -15.55 13.38
CA GLU A 255 -2.30 -16.06 12.71
C GLU A 255 -3.31 -14.96 12.42
N GLU A 256 -3.53 -14.02 13.35
CA GLU A 256 -4.36 -12.83 13.12
C GLU A 256 -3.83 -12.00 11.95
N SER A 257 -2.51 -11.81 11.87
CA SER A 257 -1.87 -11.13 10.73
C SER A 257 -2.09 -11.84 9.40
N ARG A 258 -2.01 -13.18 9.38
CA ARG A 258 -2.31 -13.98 8.18
C ARG A 258 -3.78 -13.88 7.77
N ARG A 259 -4.71 -13.76 8.73
CA ARG A 259 -6.13 -13.53 8.44
C ARG A 259 -6.34 -12.14 7.85
N ILE A 260 -5.70 -11.10 8.39
CA ILE A 260 -5.73 -9.74 7.82
C ILE A 260 -5.22 -9.75 6.37
N ALA A 261 -4.04 -10.32 6.13
CA ALA A 261 -3.45 -10.39 4.78
C ALA A 261 -4.29 -11.20 3.77
N ARG A 262 -5.16 -12.09 4.24
CA ARG A 262 -6.07 -12.92 3.41
C ARG A 262 -7.52 -12.43 3.41
N THR A 263 -7.82 -11.34 4.12
CA THR A 263 -9.18 -10.83 4.28
C THR A 263 -9.78 -10.51 2.91
N PHE A 264 -8.99 -9.95 2.00
CA PHE A 264 -9.46 -9.57 0.66
C PHE A 264 -9.06 -10.61 -0.38
N VAL A 265 -10.06 -11.29 -0.94
CA VAL A 265 -9.86 -12.36 -1.93
C VAL A 265 -10.33 -11.90 -3.30
N ARG A 266 -9.47 -12.07 -4.31
CA ARG A 266 -9.77 -11.73 -5.71
C ARG A 266 -10.55 -12.87 -6.38
N GLY A 267 -11.51 -12.54 -7.23
CA GLY A 267 -11.97 -13.46 -8.29
C GLY A 267 -13.15 -14.37 -8.00
N GLY A 268 -14.09 -13.99 -7.13
CA GLY A 268 -15.25 -14.84 -6.84
C GLY A 268 -16.42 -14.71 -7.84
N THR A 269 -16.68 -13.52 -8.38
CA THR A 269 -17.89 -13.27 -9.18
C THR A 269 -17.69 -12.04 -10.08
N LEU A 270 -18.06 -12.16 -11.35
CA LEU A 270 -18.22 -11.01 -12.25
C LEU A 270 -19.57 -10.37 -11.93
N ILE A 271 -19.54 -9.12 -11.50
CA ILE A 271 -20.76 -8.39 -11.15
C ILE A 271 -20.74 -7.10 -11.96
N ASP A 272 -21.63 -7.04 -12.94
CA ASP A 272 -21.89 -5.80 -13.65
C ASP A 272 -22.78 -4.92 -12.78
N LEU A 273 -22.25 -3.77 -12.36
CA LEU A 273 -22.96 -2.82 -11.51
C LEU A 273 -23.14 -1.50 -12.25
N MET A 274 -24.38 -1.01 -12.33
CA MET A 274 -24.73 0.28 -12.92
C MET A 274 -24.76 1.39 -11.86
N PRO A 275 -24.23 2.61 -12.14
CA PRO A 275 -24.22 3.73 -11.18
C PRO A 275 -25.57 3.89 -10.44
N GLY A 276 -25.52 3.97 -9.11
CA GLY A 276 -26.71 4.02 -8.25
C GLY A 276 -27.29 2.67 -7.83
N GLN A 277 -26.84 1.54 -8.40
CA GLN A 277 -27.23 0.22 -7.89
C GLN A 277 -26.52 -0.09 -6.57
N THR A 278 -27.29 -0.66 -5.64
CA THR A 278 -26.75 -1.29 -4.43
C THR A 278 -26.80 -2.79 -4.65
N TRP A 279 -25.65 -3.45 -4.51
CA TRP A 279 -25.60 -4.91 -4.49
C TRP A 279 -25.42 -5.39 -3.06
N LEU A 280 -26.34 -6.23 -2.63
CA LEU A 280 -26.27 -6.97 -1.38
C LEU A 280 -26.05 -8.43 -1.77
N PRO A 281 -24.86 -9.00 -1.56
CA PRO A 281 -24.67 -10.41 -1.81
C PRO A 281 -25.60 -11.23 -0.90
N GLU A 282 -26.63 -11.83 -1.45
CA GLU A 282 -27.31 -12.93 -0.78
C GLU A 282 -26.35 -14.14 -0.82
N GLY A 283 -25.90 -14.58 0.35
CA GLY A 283 -25.08 -15.80 0.48
C GLY A 283 -23.56 -15.62 0.49
N LEU A 284 -23.03 -14.38 0.48
CA LEU A 284 -21.67 -14.16 1.00
C LEU A 284 -21.76 -14.05 2.52
N LEU A 285 -20.87 -14.74 3.23
CA LEU A 285 -20.91 -15.00 4.68
C LEU A 285 -20.69 -13.74 5.56
N SER A 286 -21.04 -12.54 5.12
CA SER A 286 -20.99 -11.35 5.95
C SER A 286 -22.01 -10.28 5.61
N PRO A 287 -22.78 -9.78 6.60
CA PRO A 287 -23.76 -8.70 6.43
C PRO A 287 -23.16 -7.30 6.27
N ARG A 288 -21.84 -7.15 5.98
CA ARG A 288 -21.11 -5.88 6.14
C ARG A 288 -20.57 -5.24 4.85
N ILE A 289 -20.72 -5.86 3.68
CA ILE A 289 -20.30 -5.24 2.42
C ILE A 289 -21.46 -4.40 1.87
N ARG A 290 -21.29 -3.07 1.83
CA ARG A 290 -22.22 -2.16 1.15
C ARG A 290 -21.54 -1.63 -0.11
N ILE A 291 -21.95 -2.15 -1.26
CA ILE A 291 -21.52 -1.60 -2.54
C ILE A 291 -22.41 -0.41 -2.87
N ARG A 292 -21.85 0.80 -2.82
CA ARG A 292 -22.51 2.02 -3.27
C ARG A 292 -21.70 2.61 -4.41
N LEU A 293 -22.21 2.51 -5.62
CA LEU A 293 -21.59 3.15 -6.77
C LEU A 293 -21.73 4.67 -6.64
N ALA A 294 -20.61 5.40 -6.68
CA ALA A 294 -20.64 6.85 -6.80
C ALA A 294 -21.40 7.24 -8.08
N PRO A 295 -22.25 8.30 -8.06
CA PRO A 295 -22.90 8.78 -9.27
C PRO A 295 -21.83 9.18 -10.29
N THR A 296 -22.04 8.81 -11.56
CA THR A 296 -21.17 9.26 -12.64
C THR A 296 -21.12 10.79 -12.64
N PRO A 297 -19.94 11.43 -12.61
CA PRO A 297 -19.87 12.87 -12.74
C PRO A 297 -20.55 13.24 -14.05
N SER A 298 -21.67 13.99 -13.95
CA SER A 298 -22.36 14.48 -15.13
C SER A 298 -21.38 15.32 -15.93
N PRO A 299 -21.23 15.11 -17.26
CA PRO A 299 -20.43 16.00 -18.07
C PRO A 299 -21.00 17.40 -17.87
N SER A 300 -20.21 18.29 -17.30
CA SER A 300 -20.55 19.70 -17.23
C SER A 300 -20.75 20.16 -18.66
N LEU A 301 -22.00 20.32 -19.09
CA LEU A 301 -22.34 21.00 -20.31
C LEU A 301 -21.78 22.42 -20.18
N GLY A 302 -20.59 22.62 -20.73
CA GLY A 302 -20.01 23.93 -20.92
C GLY A 302 -21.03 24.73 -21.72
N ARG A 303 -21.69 25.68 -21.05
CA ARG A 303 -22.37 26.77 -21.74
C ARG A 303 -21.26 27.56 -22.43
N THR A 304 -21.13 27.35 -23.74
CA THR A 304 -20.51 28.27 -24.69
C THR A 304 -21.10 29.66 -24.54
#